data_AF-A0A2R6KSJ6-F1
#
_entry.id   AF-A0A2R6KSJ6-F1
#
_cell.length_a   1.000
_cell.length_b   1.000
_cell.length_c   1.000
_cell.angle_alpha   90.00
_cell.angle_beta   90.00
_cell.angle_gamma   90.00
#
_symmetry.space_group_name_H-M   'P 1'
#
loop_
_entity.id
_entity.type
_entity.pdbx_description
1 polymer ?
#
loop_
_entity_poly.entity_id
_entity_poly.type
_entity_poly.pdbx_seq_one_letter_code
_entity_poly.pdbx_strand_id
1 'polypeptide(L)'
;MGTQRQLPPIIDFGDALDRVESRTDDAEAHGYIDEIRDGIGELAARDPDSRETQIQELEHLIDSLLMYVDDDAEMWTKTIQNRFANYRHARRESSRTLHVANGRLERDGELADITAVGEATLRGQLINNGERSDAMVSLAFYDEYDRAIWKVESREFEIAPGEKRTLDLDIYIPDGASYYAVAALEPADPATVAADAPTPGKDTVGEDTSYVDYS
;
A
#
# COMPACT_ATOMS: atom_id res chain seq x y z
N MET A 1 10.14 19.07 15.48
CA MET A 1 10.47 17.75 14.90
C MET A 1 9.18 16.98 14.84
N GLY A 2 8.49 17.00 13.69
CA GLY A 2 7.21 16.31 13.54
C GLY A 2 7.47 14.82 13.40
N THR A 3 6.79 14.00 14.20
CA THR A 3 6.72 12.56 14.01
C THR A 3 6.17 12.32 12.60
N GLN A 4 7.02 11.88 11.66
CA GLN A 4 6.60 11.57 10.31
C GLN A 4 5.45 10.56 10.39
N ARG A 5 4.32 10.87 9.74
CA ARG A 5 3.13 10.02 9.67
C ARG A 5 3.57 8.63 9.19
N GLN A 6 3.49 7.61 10.04
CA GLN A 6 3.84 6.22 9.72
C GLN A 6 2.61 5.49 9.17
N LEU A 7 2.04 6.01 8.08
CA LEU A 7 0.98 5.34 7.35
C LEU A 7 1.57 4.64 6.12
N PRO A 8 1.14 3.41 5.81
CA PRO A 8 1.36 2.82 4.49
C PRO A 8 0.87 3.80 3.40
N PRO A 9 1.63 4.03 2.32
CA PRO A 9 1.24 5.00 1.28
C PRO A 9 -0.12 4.72 0.63
N ILE A 10 -0.56 3.45 0.60
CA ILE A 10 -1.90 3.08 0.11
C ILE A 10 -3.06 3.65 0.93
N ILE A 11 -2.83 4.03 2.20
CA ILE A 11 -3.83 4.70 3.05
C ILE A 11 -3.49 6.15 3.36
N ASP A 12 -2.51 6.72 2.66
CA ASP A 12 -2.25 8.16 2.69
C ASP A 12 -3.10 8.83 1.59
N PHE A 13 -4.27 9.34 1.99
CA PHE A 13 -5.25 9.93 1.08
C PHE A 13 -5.16 11.45 0.97
N GLY A 14 -4.14 12.09 1.54
CA GLY A 14 -4.05 13.55 1.64
C GLY A 14 -4.36 14.25 0.32
N ASP A 15 -3.62 13.92 -0.73
CA ASP A 15 -3.78 14.54 -2.05
C ASP A 15 -5.15 14.26 -2.69
N ALA A 16 -5.73 13.08 -2.46
CA ALA A 16 -7.04 12.73 -3.01
C ALA A 16 -8.15 13.50 -2.27
N LEU A 17 -8.08 13.59 -0.94
CA LEU A 17 -9.00 14.37 -0.11
C LEU A 17 -8.93 15.86 -0.44
N ASP A 18 -7.73 16.41 -0.65
CA ASP A 18 -7.55 17.80 -1.07
C ASP A 18 -8.20 18.05 -2.45
N ARG A 19 -8.13 17.07 -3.35
CA ARG A 19 -8.81 17.15 -4.67
C ARG A 19 -10.33 17.10 -4.54
N VAL A 20 -10.88 16.27 -3.64
CA VAL A 20 -12.32 16.23 -3.35
C VAL A 20 -12.77 17.57 -2.75
N GLU A 21 -12.07 18.05 -1.73
CA GLU A 21 -12.38 19.31 -1.02
C GLU A 21 -12.40 20.50 -1.95
N SER A 22 -11.43 20.61 -2.88
CA SER A 22 -11.39 21.70 -3.86
C SER A 22 -12.50 21.67 -4.92
N ARG A 23 -13.31 20.61 -4.96
CA ARG A 23 -14.32 20.34 -6.00
C ARG A 23 -15.73 20.13 -5.45
N THR A 24 -15.91 20.27 -4.15
CA THR A 24 -17.21 20.27 -3.50
C THR A 24 -17.40 21.59 -2.76
N ASP A 25 -18.63 22.11 -2.78
CA ASP A 25 -19.05 23.24 -1.95
C ASP A 25 -20.05 22.78 -0.86
N ASP A 26 -20.31 21.47 -0.77
CA ASP A 26 -21.27 20.88 0.17
C ASP A 26 -20.68 20.84 1.59
N ALA A 27 -21.37 21.46 2.54
CA ALA A 27 -20.88 21.63 3.91
C ALA A 27 -20.80 20.30 4.66
N GLU A 28 -21.72 19.39 4.40
CA GLU A 28 -21.74 18.04 4.93
C GLU A 28 -20.55 17.23 4.37
N ALA A 29 -20.24 17.35 3.07
CA ALA A 29 -19.06 16.75 2.48
C ALA A 29 -17.75 17.24 3.14
N HIS A 30 -17.61 18.54 3.40
CA HIS A 30 -16.46 19.07 4.14
C HIS A 30 -16.34 18.49 5.55
N GLY A 31 -17.46 18.30 6.26
CA GLY A 31 -17.47 17.63 7.56
C GLY A 31 -16.89 16.22 7.50
N TYR A 32 -17.31 15.41 6.52
CA TYR A 32 -16.77 14.06 6.33
C TYR A 32 -15.29 14.06 5.94
N ILE A 33 -14.83 15.00 5.11
CA ILE A 33 -13.42 15.12 4.74
C ILE A 33 -12.55 15.36 5.98
N ASP A 34 -12.98 16.25 6.86
CA ASP A 34 -12.26 16.54 8.10
C ASP A 34 -12.25 15.33 9.06
N GLU A 35 -13.40 14.64 9.22
CA GLU A 35 -13.47 13.41 10.02
C GLU A 35 -12.56 12.29 9.48
N ILE A 36 -12.46 12.15 8.15
CA ILE A 36 -11.54 11.21 7.52
C ILE A 36 -10.09 11.59 7.80
N ARG A 37 -9.73 12.87 7.67
CA ARG A 37 -8.36 13.37 7.96
C ARG A 37 -7.96 13.10 9.41
N ASP A 38 -8.86 13.34 10.35
CA ASP A 38 -8.63 13.06 11.77
C ASP A 38 -8.47 11.56 12.03
N GLY A 39 -9.36 10.73 11.46
CA GLY A 39 -9.28 9.27 11.58
C GLY A 39 -7.98 8.69 11.00
N ILE A 40 -7.48 9.24 9.88
CA ILE A 40 -6.17 8.90 9.31
C ILE A 40 -5.04 9.30 10.28
N GLY A 41 -5.13 10.48 10.88
CA GLY A 41 -4.18 10.94 11.88
C GLY A 41 -4.12 10.02 13.11
N GLU A 42 -5.27 9.58 13.62
CA GLU A 42 -5.35 8.61 14.70
C GLU A 42 -4.80 7.24 14.31
N LEU A 43 -5.11 6.79 13.09
CA LEU A 43 -4.62 5.52 12.56
C LEU A 43 -3.09 5.50 12.54
N ALA A 44 -2.46 6.61 12.16
CA ALA A 44 -1.00 6.78 12.14
C ALA A 44 -0.37 6.66 13.53
N ALA A 45 -1.11 7.04 14.58
CA ALA A 45 -0.65 7.05 15.97
C ALA A 45 -0.85 5.70 16.69
N ARG A 46 -1.69 4.81 16.17
CA ARG A 46 -2.04 3.52 16.81
C ARG A 46 -1.12 2.38 16.41
N ASP A 47 -1.03 1.36 17.26
CA ASP A 47 -0.39 0.08 16.94
C ASP A 47 -1.12 -0.64 15.78
N PRO A 48 -0.41 -1.18 14.77
CA PRO A 48 -0.99 -1.89 13.63
C PRO A 48 -2.05 -2.94 13.96
N ASP A 49 -1.87 -3.69 15.06
CA ASP A 49 -2.76 -4.79 15.44
C ASP A 49 -4.09 -4.29 16.02
N SER A 50 -4.18 -3.02 16.40
CA SER A 50 -5.38 -2.40 17.00
C SER A 50 -6.19 -1.53 16.02
N ARG A 51 -5.88 -1.58 14.72
CA ARG A 51 -6.41 -0.66 13.71
C ARG A 51 -7.72 -1.11 13.05
N GLU A 52 -8.16 -2.36 13.21
CA GLU A 52 -9.27 -2.93 12.42
C GLU A 52 -10.61 -2.19 12.58
N THR A 53 -10.99 -1.82 13.81
CA THR A 53 -12.21 -1.03 14.04
C THR A 53 -12.12 0.34 13.40
N GLN A 54 -10.96 1.02 13.52
CA GLN A 54 -10.75 2.34 12.94
C GLN A 54 -10.78 2.32 11.41
N ILE A 55 -10.26 1.24 10.81
CA ILE A 55 -10.34 1.00 9.37
C ILE A 55 -11.80 0.88 8.93
N GLN A 56 -12.64 0.16 9.67
CA GLN A 56 -14.06 0.03 9.34
C GLN A 56 -14.83 1.36 9.50
N GLU A 57 -14.45 2.17 10.49
CA GLU A 57 -15.00 3.52 10.69
C GLU A 57 -14.62 4.44 9.52
N LEU A 58 -13.34 4.45 9.11
CA LEU A 58 -12.88 5.21 7.94
C LEU A 58 -13.62 4.81 6.65
N GLU A 59 -13.86 3.50 6.46
CA GLU A 59 -14.64 3.00 5.32
C GLU A 59 -16.07 3.55 5.32
N HIS A 60 -16.74 3.57 6.48
CA HIS A 60 -18.07 4.16 6.60
C HIS A 60 -18.08 5.67 6.34
N LEU A 61 -17.04 6.39 6.75
CA LEU A 61 -16.91 7.82 6.47
C LEU A 61 -16.73 8.08 4.97
N ILE A 62 -15.92 7.28 4.28
CA ILE A 62 -15.74 7.37 2.82
C ILE A 62 -17.05 7.06 2.08
N ASP A 63 -17.76 6.01 2.48
CA ASP A 63 -19.07 5.67 1.92
C ASP A 63 -20.11 6.78 2.19
N SER A 64 -20.02 7.44 3.34
CA SER A 64 -20.88 8.57 3.67
C SER A 64 -20.55 9.79 2.84
N LEU A 65 -19.27 10.11 2.65
CA LEU A 65 -18.81 11.21 1.79
C LEU A 65 -19.34 11.04 0.36
N LEU A 66 -19.35 9.82 -0.19
CA LEU A 66 -19.90 9.53 -1.52
C LEU A 66 -21.37 9.92 -1.68
N MET A 67 -22.15 10.05 -0.60
CA MET A 67 -23.55 10.49 -0.67
C MET A 67 -23.70 12.01 -0.86
N TYR A 68 -22.63 12.78 -0.67
CA TYR A 68 -22.64 14.25 -0.67
C TYR A 68 -21.70 14.87 -1.73
N VAL A 69 -21.03 14.05 -2.55
CA VAL A 69 -20.17 14.51 -3.62
C VAL A 69 -20.70 14.05 -4.98
N ASP A 70 -20.57 14.91 -5.99
CA ASP A 70 -20.98 14.64 -7.35
C ASP A 70 -19.80 14.89 -8.33
N ASP A 71 -19.97 14.48 -9.59
CA ASP A 71 -19.06 14.74 -10.71
C ASP A 71 -17.59 14.38 -10.39
N ASP A 72 -16.68 15.35 -10.51
CA ASP A 72 -15.26 15.14 -10.31
C ASP A 72 -14.93 14.80 -8.85
N ALA A 73 -15.67 15.34 -7.89
CA ALA A 73 -15.47 15.03 -6.47
C ALA A 73 -15.87 13.57 -6.18
N GLU A 74 -16.96 13.09 -6.78
CA GLU A 74 -17.36 11.67 -6.70
C GLU A 74 -16.28 10.75 -7.28
N MET A 75 -15.67 11.13 -8.40
CA MET A 75 -14.57 10.38 -9.02
C MET A 75 -13.39 10.20 -8.07
N TRP A 76 -12.91 11.28 -7.44
CA TRP A 76 -11.79 11.22 -6.49
C TRP A 76 -12.15 10.49 -5.19
N THR A 77 -13.40 10.58 -4.72
CA THR A 77 -13.84 9.82 -3.56
C THR A 77 -13.91 8.32 -3.87
N LYS A 78 -14.34 7.92 -5.08
CA LYS A 78 -14.24 6.53 -5.54
C LYS A 78 -12.81 6.04 -5.61
N THR A 79 -11.85 6.90 -6.00
CA THR A 79 -10.43 6.56 -5.93
C THR A 79 -10.00 6.22 -4.51
N ILE A 80 -10.38 7.04 -3.53
CA ILE A 80 -10.11 6.76 -2.10
C ILE A 80 -10.73 5.42 -1.68
N GLN A 81 -11.99 5.18 -2.06
CA GLN A 81 -12.69 3.92 -1.76
C GLN A 81 -11.97 2.70 -2.35
N ASN A 82 -11.52 2.78 -3.61
CA ASN A 82 -10.79 1.72 -4.29
C ASN A 82 -9.42 1.46 -3.64
N ARG A 83 -8.67 2.51 -3.26
CA ARG A 83 -7.43 2.34 -2.49
C ARG A 83 -7.67 1.64 -1.17
N PHE A 84 -8.77 1.98 -0.49
CA PHE A 84 -9.16 1.32 0.75
C PHE A 84 -9.49 -0.16 0.53
N ALA A 85 -10.24 -0.48 -0.52
CA ALA A 85 -10.53 -1.85 -0.91
C ALA A 85 -9.25 -2.63 -1.24
N ASN A 86 -8.31 -2.02 -1.98
CA ASN A 86 -7.00 -2.60 -2.30
C ASN A 86 -6.16 -2.83 -1.04
N TYR A 87 -6.18 -1.92 -0.06
CA TYR A 87 -5.52 -2.12 1.22
C TYR A 87 -6.13 -3.29 2.00
N ARG A 88 -7.46 -3.39 2.06
CA ARG A 88 -8.13 -4.54 2.69
C ARG A 88 -7.83 -5.84 1.96
N HIS A 89 -7.81 -5.82 0.64
CA HIS A 89 -7.49 -6.97 -0.19
C HIS A 89 -6.05 -7.41 0.06
N ALA A 90 -5.08 -6.50 -0.01
CA ALA A 90 -3.68 -6.76 0.32
C ALA A 90 -3.51 -7.37 1.72
N ARG A 91 -4.23 -6.87 2.72
CA ARG A 91 -4.21 -7.45 4.08
C ARG A 91 -4.88 -8.82 4.18
N ARG A 92 -5.94 -9.08 3.41
CA ARG A 92 -6.64 -10.37 3.39
C ARG A 92 -5.86 -11.44 2.61
N GLU A 93 -5.13 -11.01 1.60
CA GLU A 93 -4.24 -11.85 0.80
C GLU A 93 -2.86 -12.03 1.43
N SER A 94 -2.51 -11.18 2.41
CA SER A 94 -1.38 -11.46 3.28
C SER A 94 -1.65 -12.76 4.04
N SER A 95 -0.65 -13.62 4.18
CA SER A 95 -0.78 -14.82 5.02
C SER A 95 -1.25 -14.39 6.42
N ARG A 96 -2.12 -15.21 7.03
CA ARG A 96 -2.67 -14.93 8.36
C ARG A 96 -1.59 -14.77 9.43
N THR A 97 -0.41 -15.30 9.18
CA THR A 97 0.73 -15.35 10.09
C THR A 97 1.89 -14.49 9.62
N LEU A 98 2.00 -14.15 8.33
CA LEU A 98 3.06 -13.31 7.79
C LEU A 98 2.59 -11.87 7.59
N HIS A 99 3.40 -10.90 7.98
CA HIS A 99 3.12 -9.49 7.72
C HIS A 99 4.37 -8.67 7.49
N VAL A 100 4.28 -7.67 6.62
CA VAL A 100 5.33 -6.65 6.45
C VAL A 100 5.01 -5.45 7.33
N ALA A 101 5.85 -5.20 8.32
CA ALA A 101 5.82 -4.01 9.15
C ALA A 101 6.75 -2.94 8.58
N ASN A 102 6.29 -1.68 8.57
CA ASN A 102 7.06 -0.51 8.14
C ASN A 102 7.63 -0.62 6.72
N GLY A 103 6.91 -1.29 5.80
CA GLY A 103 7.30 -1.42 4.40
C GLY A 103 7.30 -0.07 3.68
N ARG A 104 8.49 0.43 3.33
CA ARG A 104 8.68 1.72 2.66
C ARG A 104 9.73 1.66 1.57
N LEU A 105 9.50 2.42 0.50
CA LEU A 105 10.50 2.59 -0.55
C LEU A 105 11.47 3.70 -0.14
N GLU A 106 12.76 3.40 -0.21
CA GLU A 106 13.84 4.36 0.05
C GLU A 106 14.71 4.53 -1.19
N ARG A 107 15.17 5.76 -1.44
CA ARG A 107 16.19 6.11 -2.43
C ARG A 107 17.25 6.93 -1.73
N ASP A 108 18.51 6.53 -1.84
CA ASP A 108 19.65 7.18 -1.19
C ASP A 108 19.49 7.35 0.35
N GLY A 109 18.76 6.44 0.99
CA GLY A 109 18.50 6.45 2.43
C GLY A 109 17.37 7.40 2.88
N GLU A 110 16.68 8.02 1.94
CA GLU A 110 15.49 8.86 2.18
C GLU A 110 14.24 8.19 1.60
N LEU A 111 13.04 8.61 2.05
CA LEU A 111 11.78 8.11 1.51
C LEU A 111 11.70 8.42 0.01
N ALA A 112 11.49 7.40 -0.82
CA ALA A 112 11.41 7.56 -2.26
C ALA A 112 10.12 8.28 -2.65
N ASP A 113 10.23 9.27 -3.54
CA ASP A 113 9.09 9.85 -4.24
C ASP A 113 8.56 8.84 -5.26
N ILE A 114 7.31 8.40 -5.07
CA ILE A 114 6.66 7.40 -5.92
C ILE A 114 6.40 7.92 -7.34
N THR A 115 6.34 9.25 -7.52
CA THR A 115 6.18 9.85 -8.85
C THR A 115 7.50 9.91 -9.62
N ALA A 116 8.64 9.68 -8.95
CA ALA A 116 9.96 9.74 -9.56
C ALA A 116 10.44 8.35 -10.01
N VAL A 117 10.30 8.09 -11.31
CA VAL A 117 10.74 6.87 -11.99
C VAL A 117 12.19 6.52 -11.67
N GLY A 118 12.46 5.24 -11.41
CA GLY A 118 13.81 4.71 -11.22
C GLY A 118 13.93 3.71 -10.07
N GLU A 119 15.17 3.33 -9.79
CA GLU A 119 15.50 2.39 -8.72
C GLU A 119 15.15 2.95 -7.34
N ALA A 120 14.69 2.06 -6.46
CA ALA A 120 14.46 2.28 -5.05
C ALA A 120 14.66 0.95 -4.31
N THR A 121 14.67 1.00 -2.98
CA THR A 121 14.80 -0.19 -2.15
C THR A 121 13.60 -0.26 -1.20
N LEU A 122 12.86 -1.37 -1.24
CA LEU A 122 11.85 -1.68 -0.23
C LEU A 122 12.53 -2.10 1.07
N ARG A 123 12.39 -1.25 2.07
CA ARG A 123 12.85 -1.45 3.45
C ARG A 123 11.67 -1.78 4.34
N GLY A 124 11.88 -2.68 5.30
CA GLY A 124 10.85 -3.03 6.28
C GLY A 124 11.24 -4.21 7.15
N GLN A 125 10.27 -4.76 7.87
CA GLN A 125 10.42 -6.01 8.59
C GLN A 125 9.35 -6.98 8.14
N LEU A 126 9.77 -8.15 7.67
CA LEU A 126 8.87 -9.28 7.55
C LEU A 126 8.82 -10.01 8.89
N ILE A 127 7.62 -10.27 9.37
CA ILE A 127 7.40 -10.89 10.67
C ILE A 127 6.53 -12.13 10.48
N ASN A 128 6.96 -13.26 11.05
CA ASN A 128 6.21 -14.50 11.10
C ASN A 128 5.65 -14.75 12.50
N ASN A 129 4.34 -14.62 12.66
CA ASN A 129 3.61 -14.91 13.91
C ASN A 129 3.09 -16.37 13.98
N GLY A 130 3.40 -17.19 12.98
CA GLY A 130 2.94 -18.58 12.85
C GLY A 130 4.05 -19.61 13.04
N GLU A 131 3.82 -20.79 12.45
CA GLU A 131 4.83 -21.83 12.34
C GLU A 131 5.88 -21.48 11.27
N ARG A 132 6.94 -22.28 11.19
CA ARG A 132 7.97 -22.11 10.16
C ARG A 132 7.32 -22.24 8.78
N SER A 133 7.57 -21.27 7.90
CA SER A 133 7.06 -21.29 6.54
C SER A 133 8.05 -20.66 5.56
N ASP A 134 7.87 -20.98 4.29
CA ASP A 134 8.45 -20.20 3.20
C ASP A 134 7.59 -18.95 3.01
N ALA A 135 8.25 -17.81 2.80
CA ALA A 135 7.61 -16.52 2.64
C ALA A 135 8.09 -15.84 1.36
N MET A 136 7.17 -15.09 0.74
CA MET A 136 7.44 -14.15 -0.34
C MET A 136 6.84 -12.79 0.01
N VAL A 137 7.42 -11.73 -0.53
CA VAL A 137 6.90 -10.37 -0.48
C VAL A 137 6.45 -9.99 -1.88
N SER A 138 5.21 -9.51 -2.00
CA SER A 138 4.66 -8.99 -3.24
C SER A 138 4.41 -7.49 -3.10
N LEU A 139 4.85 -6.72 -4.09
CA LEU A 139 4.74 -5.28 -4.19
C LEU A 139 4.00 -4.93 -5.48
N ALA A 140 2.88 -4.23 -5.39
CA ALA A 140 2.13 -3.74 -6.55
C ALA A 140 2.12 -2.21 -6.60
N PHE A 141 2.36 -1.64 -7.78
CA PHE A 141 2.24 -0.22 -8.08
C PHE A 141 0.93 0.06 -8.80
N TYR A 142 0.35 1.20 -8.48
CA TYR A 142 -0.93 1.65 -9.03
C TYR A 142 -0.82 3.08 -9.53
N ASP A 143 -1.60 3.39 -10.58
CA ASP A 143 -1.74 4.75 -11.08
C ASP A 143 -2.73 5.58 -10.24
N GLU A 144 -2.96 6.83 -10.66
CA GLU A 144 -3.89 7.75 -9.98
C GLU A 144 -5.35 7.30 -10.04
N TYR A 145 -5.68 6.35 -10.92
CA TYR A 145 -7.01 5.77 -11.13
C TYR A 145 -7.15 4.36 -10.52
N ASP A 146 -6.22 3.98 -9.64
CA ASP A 146 -6.16 2.70 -8.93
C ASP A 146 -6.02 1.47 -9.83
N ARG A 147 -5.53 1.65 -11.05
CA ARG A 147 -5.19 0.52 -11.93
C ARG A 147 -3.82 0.03 -11.55
N ALA A 148 -3.69 -1.27 -11.31
CA ALA A 148 -2.39 -1.87 -11.08
C ALA A 148 -1.56 -1.83 -12.38
N ILE A 149 -0.43 -1.14 -12.35
CA ILE A 149 0.42 -0.91 -13.52
C ILE A 149 1.68 -1.77 -13.51
N TRP A 150 2.10 -2.26 -12.34
CA TRP A 150 3.28 -3.09 -12.19
C TRP A 150 3.25 -3.90 -10.90
N LYS A 151 3.82 -5.11 -10.91
CA LYS A 151 3.98 -5.95 -9.72
C LYS A 151 5.34 -6.62 -9.66
N VAL A 152 5.96 -6.62 -8.49
CA VAL A 152 7.24 -7.26 -8.20
C VAL A 152 7.06 -8.26 -7.06
N GLU A 153 7.65 -9.44 -7.19
CA GLU A 153 7.63 -10.47 -6.16
C GLU A 153 9.06 -10.84 -5.76
N SER A 154 9.32 -10.99 -4.46
CA SER A 154 10.60 -11.47 -3.96
C SER A 154 10.78 -12.95 -4.27
N ARG A 155 12.02 -13.43 -4.16
CA ARG A 155 12.27 -14.87 -4.05
C ARG A 155 11.67 -15.41 -2.76
N GLU A 156 11.43 -16.71 -2.76
CA GLU A 156 11.07 -17.46 -1.57
C GLU A 156 12.24 -17.46 -0.58
N PHE A 157 11.94 -17.29 0.70
CA PHE A 157 12.90 -17.50 1.76
C PHE A 157 12.21 -18.08 3.00
N GLU A 158 12.89 -18.99 3.69
CA GLU A 158 12.38 -19.63 4.91
C GLU A 158 12.41 -18.61 6.05
N ILE A 159 11.32 -18.47 6.81
CA ILE A 159 11.24 -17.62 8.00
C ILE A 159 10.79 -18.43 9.22
N ALA A 160 11.56 -18.35 10.31
CA ALA A 160 11.29 -19.10 11.52
C ALA A 160 10.10 -18.54 12.33
N PRO A 161 9.48 -19.35 13.22
CA PRO A 161 8.43 -18.87 14.11
C PRO A 161 8.90 -17.68 14.97
N GLY A 162 8.13 -16.59 14.97
CA GLY A 162 8.45 -15.37 15.72
C GLY A 162 9.61 -14.56 15.14
N GLU A 163 10.19 -14.97 14.02
CA GLU A 163 11.30 -14.25 13.40
C GLU A 163 10.85 -12.89 12.86
N LYS A 164 11.68 -11.87 13.08
CA LYS A 164 11.56 -10.55 12.46
C LYS A 164 12.75 -10.36 11.52
N ARG A 165 12.53 -10.60 10.23
CA ARG A 165 13.55 -10.48 9.20
C ARG A 165 13.54 -9.07 8.62
N THR A 166 14.71 -8.47 8.47
CA THR A 166 14.84 -7.19 7.78
C THR A 166 14.65 -7.41 6.29
N LEU A 167 13.79 -6.61 5.67
CA LEU A 167 13.60 -6.56 4.22
C LEU A 167 14.50 -5.50 3.61
N ASP A 168 15.15 -5.91 2.53
CA ASP A 168 16.04 -5.11 1.70
C ASP A 168 15.88 -5.64 0.28
N LEU A 169 14.90 -5.09 -0.46
CA LEU A 169 14.56 -5.55 -1.81
C LEU A 169 14.70 -4.40 -2.79
N ASP A 170 15.62 -4.52 -3.75
CA ASP A 170 15.76 -3.55 -4.82
C ASP A 170 14.62 -3.69 -5.82
N ILE A 171 13.99 -2.58 -6.14
CA ILE A 171 12.78 -2.50 -6.96
C ILE A 171 12.85 -1.28 -7.88
N TYR A 172 12.12 -1.36 -8.99
CA TYR A 172 12.00 -0.24 -9.92
C TYR A 172 10.61 0.39 -9.78
N ILE A 173 10.56 1.71 -9.56
CA ILE A 173 9.32 2.48 -9.56
C ILE A 173 8.96 2.79 -11.02
N PRO A 174 7.83 2.26 -11.53
CA PRO A 174 7.43 2.46 -12.92
C PRO A 174 6.90 3.88 -13.17
N ASP A 175 6.91 4.32 -14.43
CA ASP A 175 6.25 5.55 -14.84
C ASP A 175 4.73 5.50 -14.61
N GLY A 176 4.17 6.63 -14.18
CA GLY A 176 2.75 6.75 -13.84
C GLY A 176 2.35 6.17 -12.47
N ALA A 177 3.29 5.71 -11.64
CA ALA A 177 2.99 5.27 -10.28
C ALA A 177 2.52 6.45 -9.40
N SER A 178 1.44 6.22 -8.67
CA SER A 178 0.88 7.17 -7.69
C SER A 178 0.90 6.63 -6.26
N TYR A 179 0.82 5.31 -6.10
CA TYR A 179 0.99 4.64 -4.80
C TYR A 179 1.40 3.17 -5.01
N TYR A 180 1.71 2.48 -3.91
CA TYR A 180 2.03 1.06 -3.94
C TYR A 180 1.44 0.31 -2.73
N ALA A 181 1.29 -1.00 -2.88
CA ALA A 181 0.86 -1.93 -1.84
C ALA A 181 1.92 -3.01 -1.63
N VAL A 182 2.17 -3.39 -0.37
CA VAL A 182 3.07 -4.50 -0.01
C VAL A 182 2.26 -5.56 0.73
N ALA A 183 2.45 -6.83 0.38
CA ALA A 183 1.93 -7.96 1.14
C ALA A 183 3.01 -9.03 1.34
N ALA A 184 2.86 -9.83 2.39
CA ALA A 184 3.64 -11.04 2.61
C ALA A 184 2.74 -12.27 2.45
N LEU A 185 3.17 -13.25 1.67
CA LEU A 185 2.39 -14.45 1.38
C LEU A 185 3.23 -15.71 1.47
N GLU A 186 2.54 -16.85 1.61
CA GLU A 186 3.15 -18.17 1.52
C GLU A 186 3.13 -18.62 0.06
N PRO A 187 4.23 -19.14 -0.52
CA PRO A 187 4.27 -19.54 -1.93
C PRO A 187 3.22 -20.61 -2.29
N ALA A 188 2.86 -21.44 -1.29
CA ALA A 188 1.84 -22.49 -1.43
C ALA A 188 0.39 -21.95 -1.43
N ASP A 189 0.18 -20.69 -1.01
CA ASP A 189 -1.10 -20.00 -1.00
C ASP A 189 -0.94 -18.65 -1.75
N PRO A 190 -1.07 -18.65 -3.09
CA PRO A 190 -0.62 -17.57 -3.97
C PRO A 190 -1.52 -16.33 -3.96
N ALA A 191 -2.18 -16.03 -2.84
CA ALA A 191 -2.83 -14.75 -2.65
C ALA A 191 -1.75 -13.64 -2.72
N THR A 192 -1.79 -12.83 -3.79
CA THR A 192 -0.76 -11.82 -4.11
C THR A 192 -1.44 -10.51 -4.43
N VAL A 193 -0.87 -9.39 -3.95
CA VAL A 193 -1.41 -8.06 -4.27
C VAL A 193 -1.53 -7.86 -5.77
N ALA A 194 -2.72 -7.45 -6.22
CA ALA A 194 -3.02 -7.21 -7.64
C ALA A 194 -2.60 -8.38 -8.56
N ALA A 195 -3.25 -9.53 -8.39
CA ALA A 195 -2.98 -10.74 -9.19
C ALA A 195 -2.96 -10.51 -10.72
N ASP A 196 -3.75 -9.56 -11.22
CA ASP A 196 -3.88 -9.22 -12.65
C ASP A 196 -2.84 -8.18 -13.15
N ALA A 197 -1.99 -7.64 -12.28
CA ALA A 197 -1.00 -6.64 -12.65
C ALA A 197 0.11 -7.20 -13.55
N PRO A 198 0.66 -6.39 -14.48
CA PRO A 198 1.83 -6.79 -15.26
C PRO A 198 3.01 -7.09 -14.33
N THR A 199 3.63 -8.26 -14.47
CA THR A 199 4.88 -8.63 -13.81
C THR A 199 6.08 -8.47 -14.75
N PRO A 200 7.28 -8.18 -14.23
CA PRO A 200 8.50 -8.23 -15.03
C PRO A 200 8.65 -9.58 -15.70
N GLY A 201 8.67 -9.59 -17.03
CA GLY A 201 9.04 -10.74 -17.86
C GLY A 201 7.90 -11.67 -18.28
N LYS A 202 7.21 -11.30 -19.36
CA LYS A 202 7.04 -12.23 -20.50
C LYS A 202 7.21 -11.59 -21.88
N ASP A 203 6.95 -10.29 -22.09
CA ASP A 203 6.96 -9.70 -23.44
C ASP A 203 7.62 -8.32 -23.63
N THR A 204 8.31 -7.75 -22.63
CA THR A 204 9.03 -6.48 -22.82
C THR A 204 10.48 -6.57 -22.37
N VAL A 205 11.37 -6.48 -23.36
CA VAL A 205 12.83 -6.58 -23.23
C VAL A 205 13.41 -5.24 -22.78
N GLY A 206 14.23 -5.29 -21.73
CA GLY A 206 15.15 -4.22 -21.36
C GLY A 206 15.37 -4.16 -19.85
N GLU A 207 16.33 -4.93 -19.36
CA GLU A 207 16.76 -5.05 -17.96
C GLU A 207 15.97 -6.04 -17.11
N ASP A 208 16.67 -7.12 -16.81
CA ASP A 208 16.28 -8.25 -16.01
C ASP A 208 16.20 -7.81 -14.54
N THR A 209 15.07 -7.21 -14.13
CA THR A 209 14.82 -6.87 -12.72
C THR A 209 14.52 -8.12 -11.88
N SER A 210 14.77 -9.32 -12.40
CA SER A 210 14.43 -10.59 -11.77
C SER A 210 15.61 -11.29 -11.08
N TYR A 211 16.65 -10.58 -10.66
CA TYR A 211 17.76 -11.21 -9.93
C TYR A 211 18.33 -10.34 -8.82
N VAL A 212 17.97 -10.64 -7.56
CA VAL A 212 18.75 -10.21 -6.38
C VAL A 212 19.59 -11.38 -5.91
N ASP A 213 20.91 -11.26 -6.09
CA ASP A 213 21.93 -12.11 -5.47
C ASP A 213 22.09 -11.68 -4.01
N TYR A 214 22.11 -12.64 -3.08
CA TYR A 214 22.57 -12.38 -1.71
C TYR A 214 24.05 -12.77 -1.61
N SER A 215 24.89 -11.79 -1.28
CA SER A 215 26.22 -12.02 -0.68
C SER A 215 26.19 -11.67 0.79
#